data_AF-A0A3L7VMW0-F1
#
_entry.id   AF-A0A3L7VMW0-F1
#
_cell.length_a   1.000
_cell.length_b   1.000
_cell.length_c   1.000
_cell.angle_alpha   90.00
_cell.angle_beta   90.00
_cell.angle_gamma   90.00
#
_symmetry.space_group_name_H-M   'P 1'
#
loop_
_entity.id
_entity.type
_entity.pdbx_description
1 polymer ?
#
loop_
_entity_poly.entity_id
_entity_poly.type
_entity_poly.pdbx_seq_one_letter_code
_entity_poly.pdbx_strand_id
1 'polypeptide(L)'
;MFWRLTLLVLCLVASASVSADDENKEASDDGMNDETRKVVVARMKEILDQTTLVRLRPTPATVELVPEPVLNWDDLPRGHYYGRLWVWGDTGRPAAIVETYTINFAKDIGSWPGNVVHSLAPEPLRAEGTLGWNWAPAEPGFTPKRLEDAPPPAATKNLRRSQMRALARRFTANQTWMGDRSELRLLPTSIRMYESADDDSTDDGLLDGGLFAFVHGGTNPEVILILEAMHGTTEDYWQYGCIRLGHAQMQAKFDDREAWSVETYDSLSPNSPYYWILPR
;
A
#
# COMPACT_ATOMS: atom_id res chain seq x y z
N MET A 1 -56.13 -66.86 41.78
CA MET A 1 -57.43 -66.51 41.17
C MET A 1 -57.42 -65.00 40.96
N PHE A 2 -57.33 -64.41 39.77
CA PHE A 2 -57.67 -64.84 38.43
C PHE A 2 -56.63 -64.33 37.42
N TRP A 3 -56.53 -65.11 36.35
CA TRP A 3 -55.72 -64.98 35.15
C TRP A 3 -56.61 -64.35 34.06
N ARG A 4 -56.07 -63.46 33.18
CA ARG A 4 -56.41 -63.25 31.75
C ARG A 4 -55.70 -62.00 31.23
N LEU A 5 -54.73 -62.11 30.31
CA LEU A 5 -54.79 -62.29 28.85
C LEU A 5 -55.08 -60.98 28.05
N THR A 6 -54.02 -60.52 27.38
CA THR A 6 -53.93 -59.99 26.01
C THR A 6 -54.73 -58.73 25.62
N LEU A 7 -54.02 -57.66 25.22
CA LEU A 7 -54.08 -57.20 23.83
C LEU A 7 -52.85 -56.37 23.45
N LEU A 8 -52.16 -56.87 22.42
CA LEU A 8 -51.13 -56.18 21.64
C LEU A 8 -51.77 -54.97 20.94
N VAL A 9 -51.18 -53.79 21.07
CA VAL A 9 -51.35 -52.70 20.10
C VAL A 9 -49.98 -52.38 19.55
N LEU A 10 -49.79 -52.77 18.29
CA LEU A 10 -48.62 -52.44 17.47
C LEU A 10 -48.76 -50.97 17.04
N CYS A 11 -48.06 -50.05 17.71
CA CYS A 11 -47.84 -48.72 17.18
C CYS A 11 -46.57 -48.73 16.33
N LEU A 12 -46.75 -48.89 15.02
CA LEU A 12 -45.74 -48.54 14.02
C LEU A 12 -45.55 -47.03 14.04
N VAL A 13 -44.55 -46.54 14.79
CA VAL A 13 -44.00 -45.21 14.57
C VAL A 13 -42.88 -45.36 13.56
N ALA A 14 -43.15 -44.94 12.33
CA ALA A 14 -42.12 -44.72 11.34
C ALA A 14 -41.26 -43.54 11.82
N SER A 15 -40.17 -43.85 12.52
CA SER A 15 -39.10 -42.89 12.74
C SER A 15 -38.43 -42.67 11.39
N ALA A 16 -38.86 -41.62 10.70
CA ALA A 16 -38.08 -41.04 9.62
C ALA A 16 -36.70 -40.72 10.21
N SER A 17 -35.70 -41.47 9.76
CA SER A 17 -34.29 -41.12 9.91
C SER A 17 -34.09 -39.80 9.18
N VAL A 18 -34.21 -38.69 9.92
CA VAL A 18 -33.66 -37.40 9.53
C VAL A 18 -32.17 -37.64 9.42
N SER A 19 -31.71 -37.67 8.17
CA SER A 19 -30.31 -37.66 7.80
C SER A 19 -29.65 -36.46 8.50
N ALA A 20 -28.84 -36.74 9.50
CA ALA A 20 -28.03 -35.76 10.20
C ALA A 20 -26.80 -35.40 9.36
N ASP A 21 -27.02 -34.96 8.12
CA ASP A 21 -25.97 -34.58 7.17
C ASP A 21 -26.10 -33.13 6.65
N ASP A 22 -26.91 -32.28 7.30
CA ASP A 22 -27.15 -30.91 6.82
C ASP A 22 -26.93 -29.80 7.87
N GLU A 23 -26.22 -30.09 8.97
CA GLU A 23 -25.86 -29.10 10.01
C GLU A 23 -24.35 -28.96 10.24
N ASN A 24 -23.53 -29.08 9.19
CA ASN A 24 -22.12 -28.73 9.31
C ASN A 24 -21.58 -27.95 8.09
N LYS A 25 -22.26 -26.84 7.80
CA LYS A 25 -21.71 -25.71 7.06
C LYS A 25 -21.79 -24.45 7.91
N GLU A 26 -21.14 -24.47 9.07
CA GLU A 26 -20.86 -23.23 9.80
C GLU A 26 -19.34 -22.99 9.85
N ALA A 27 -18.99 -21.77 9.45
CA ALA A 27 -17.69 -21.11 9.57
C ALA A 27 -16.53 -21.59 8.67
N SER A 28 -16.65 -21.34 7.36
CA SER A 28 -15.47 -20.99 6.56
C SER A 28 -15.84 -20.06 5.39
N ASP A 29 -16.24 -18.82 5.71
CA ASP A 29 -16.39 -17.76 4.70
C ASP A 29 -15.77 -16.47 5.25
N ASP A 30 -14.44 -16.44 5.29
CA ASP A 30 -13.68 -15.33 5.87
C ASP A 30 -13.40 -14.19 4.86
N GLY A 31 -13.99 -14.28 3.65
CA GLY A 31 -13.88 -13.26 2.61
C GLY A 31 -15.24 -12.64 2.30
N MET A 32 -15.33 -11.32 2.26
CA MET A 32 -16.47 -10.63 1.63
C MET A 32 -16.59 -11.10 0.17
N ASN A 33 -17.82 -11.31 -0.31
CA ASN A 33 -18.07 -11.78 -1.68
C ASN A 33 -17.52 -10.82 -2.76
N ASP A 34 -17.31 -11.34 -3.97
CA ASP A 34 -16.67 -10.61 -5.07
C ASP A 34 -17.42 -9.34 -5.48
N GLU A 35 -18.75 -9.34 -5.38
CA GLU A 35 -19.58 -8.16 -5.62
C GLU A 35 -19.24 -7.04 -4.65
N THR A 36 -19.09 -7.36 -3.37
CA THR A 36 -18.75 -6.37 -2.35
C THR A 36 -17.34 -5.80 -2.58
N ARG A 37 -16.39 -6.67 -2.93
CA ARG A 37 -15.02 -6.23 -3.29
C ARG A 37 -15.03 -5.23 -4.43
N LYS A 38 -15.81 -5.47 -5.49
CA LYS A 38 -15.92 -4.55 -6.64
C LYS A 38 -16.49 -3.20 -6.22
N VAL A 39 -17.53 -3.18 -5.39
CA VAL A 39 -18.13 -1.93 -4.87
C VAL A 39 -17.14 -1.14 -4.05
N VAL A 40 -16.40 -1.78 -3.13
CA VAL A 40 -15.39 -1.11 -2.29
C VAL A 40 -14.29 -0.48 -3.15
N VAL A 41 -13.73 -1.23 -4.11
CA VAL A 41 -12.66 -0.73 -4.99
C VAL A 41 -13.16 0.43 -5.87
N ALA A 42 -14.37 0.31 -6.41
CA ALA A 42 -14.97 1.39 -7.19
C ALA A 42 -15.14 2.66 -6.34
N ARG A 43 -15.53 2.52 -5.07
CA ARG A 43 -15.67 3.66 -4.17
C ARG A 43 -14.34 4.31 -3.81
N MET A 44 -13.29 3.51 -3.57
CA MET A 44 -11.92 4.03 -3.37
C MET A 44 -11.47 4.86 -4.57
N LYS A 45 -11.68 4.33 -5.79
CA LYS A 45 -11.35 5.03 -7.03
C LYS A 45 -12.14 6.31 -7.18
N GLU A 46 -13.45 6.30 -6.93
CA GLU A 46 -14.31 7.48 -7.05
C GLU A 46 -13.82 8.65 -6.17
N ILE A 47 -13.36 8.36 -4.95
CA ILE A 47 -12.81 9.38 -4.05
C ILE A 47 -11.53 10.00 -4.64
N LEU A 48 -10.64 9.18 -5.18
CA LEU A 48 -9.40 9.66 -5.79
C LEU A 48 -9.66 10.40 -7.11
N ASP A 49 -10.63 9.98 -7.92
CA ASP A 49 -11.04 10.67 -9.15
C ASP A 49 -11.69 12.04 -8.86
N GLN A 50 -12.26 12.22 -7.66
CA GLN A 50 -12.77 13.50 -7.15
C GLN A 50 -11.70 14.34 -6.44
N THR A 51 -10.46 13.85 -6.37
CA THR A 51 -9.34 14.52 -5.71
C THR A 51 -8.39 15.10 -6.76
N THR A 52 -8.19 16.41 -6.73
CA THR A 52 -7.24 17.09 -7.60
C THR A 52 -5.91 17.24 -6.87
N LEU A 53 -4.82 16.70 -7.45
CA LEU A 53 -3.46 16.95 -7.00
C LEU A 53 -2.77 17.98 -7.90
N VAL A 54 -2.11 18.97 -7.30
CA VAL A 54 -1.38 20.04 -7.99
C VAL A 54 0.05 20.13 -7.47
N ARG A 55 1.03 20.20 -8.37
CA ARG A 55 2.42 20.62 -8.08
C ARG A 55 2.50 22.13 -8.04
N LEU A 56 2.97 22.69 -6.92
CA LEU A 56 3.11 24.13 -6.72
C LEU A 56 4.50 24.59 -7.18
N ARG A 57 4.62 24.85 -8.49
CA ARG A 57 5.78 25.45 -9.15
C ARG A 57 5.43 26.91 -9.56
N PRO A 58 6.35 27.71 -10.14
CA PRO A 58 6.01 29.06 -10.61
C PRO A 58 4.77 29.09 -11.51
N THR A 59 4.59 28.05 -12.32
CA THR A 59 3.31 27.72 -12.98
C THR A 59 2.77 26.42 -12.35
N PRO A 60 1.65 26.48 -11.60
CA PRO A 60 1.02 25.28 -11.05
C PRO A 60 0.60 24.30 -12.14
N ALA A 61 0.74 23.01 -11.87
CA ALA A 61 0.37 21.95 -12.81
C ALA A 61 -0.39 20.84 -12.08
N THR A 62 -1.54 20.44 -12.63
CA THR A 62 -2.28 19.27 -12.17
C THR A 62 -1.47 18.00 -12.45
N VAL A 63 -1.55 17.03 -11.54
CA VAL A 63 -0.92 15.73 -11.69
C VAL A 63 -2.00 14.67 -11.80
N GLU A 64 -1.99 13.93 -12.90
CA GLU A 64 -2.97 12.89 -13.18
C GLU A 64 -2.79 11.68 -12.27
N LEU A 65 -3.91 11.10 -11.84
CA LEU A 65 -3.94 9.83 -11.13
C LEU A 65 -3.72 8.69 -12.13
N VAL A 66 -2.85 7.74 -11.79
CA VAL A 66 -2.71 6.54 -12.61
C VAL A 66 -4.03 5.73 -12.57
N PRO A 67 -4.60 5.31 -13.72
CA PRO A 67 -5.95 4.76 -13.79
C PRO A 67 -6.21 3.47 -13.01
N GLU A 68 -5.16 2.68 -12.75
CA GLU A 68 -5.21 1.41 -12.03
C GLU A 68 -4.31 1.43 -10.79
N PRO A 69 -4.68 0.70 -9.72
CA PRO A 69 -3.84 0.62 -8.52
C PRO A 69 -2.52 -0.07 -8.84
N VAL A 70 -1.43 0.41 -8.24
CA VAL A 70 -0.10 -0.19 -8.35
C VAL A 70 0.11 -1.36 -7.40
N LEU A 71 -0.74 -1.50 -6.38
CA LEU A 71 -0.74 -2.63 -5.46
C LEU A 71 -2.15 -2.89 -4.91
N ASN A 72 -2.54 -4.16 -4.87
CA ASN A 72 -3.67 -4.65 -4.10
C ASN A 72 -3.14 -5.30 -2.83
N TRP A 73 -3.73 -4.99 -1.68
CA TRP A 73 -3.25 -5.53 -0.41
C TRP A 73 -4.35 -5.79 0.62
N ASP A 74 -3.97 -6.59 1.61
CA ASP A 74 -4.72 -6.88 2.84
C ASP A 74 -3.75 -7.01 4.05
N ASP A 75 -4.31 -6.84 5.24
CA ASP A 75 -3.72 -7.11 6.55
C ASP A 75 -4.84 -7.66 7.46
N LEU A 76 -5.26 -8.90 7.19
CA LEU A 76 -6.35 -9.56 7.93
C LEU A 76 -6.13 -9.55 9.45
N PRO A 77 -4.91 -9.79 9.98
CA PRO A 77 -4.66 -9.69 11.42
C PRO A 77 -4.96 -8.31 12.02
N ARG A 78 -4.90 -7.24 11.23
CA ARG A 78 -5.25 -5.87 11.64
C ARG A 78 -6.65 -5.43 11.23
N GLY A 79 -7.45 -6.32 10.65
CA GLY A 79 -8.81 -6.00 10.17
C GLY A 79 -8.83 -5.16 8.89
N HIS A 80 -7.73 -5.09 8.14
CA HIS A 80 -7.69 -4.42 6.84
C HIS A 80 -7.94 -5.44 5.73
N TYR A 81 -9.21 -5.60 5.37
CA TYR A 81 -9.63 -6.61 4.38
C TYR A 81 -9.35 -6.21 2.94
N TYR A 82 -9.43 -4.91 2.65
CA TYR A 82 -9.22 -4.38 1.30
C TYR A 82 -8.44 -3.09 1.38
N GLY A 83 -7.27 -3.12 0.76
CA GLY A 83 -6.43 -1.96 0.56
C GLY A 83 -5.94 -1.87 -0.87
N ARG A 84 -5.74 -0.64 -1.33
CA ARG A 84 -5.22 -0.31 -2.65
C ARG A 84 -4.16 0.76 -2.50
N LEU A 85 -3.11 0.64 -3.30
CA LEU A 85 -2.10 1.67 -3.43
C LEU A 85 -2.19 2.26 -4.82
N TRP A 86 -2.23 3.58 -4.88
CA TRP A 86 -2.32 4.36 -6.09
C TRP A 86 -1.21 5.40 -6.13
N VAL A 87 -0.91 5.91 -7.33
CA VAL A 87 0.09 6.96 -7.49
C VAL A 87 -0.47 8.06 -8.38
N TRP A 88 -0.06 9.30 -8.09
CA TRP A 88 -0.23 10.42 -9.02
C TRP A 88 1.08 10.68 -9.77
N GLY A 89 1.00 10.83 -11.08
CA GLY A 89 2.13 10.99 -11.99
C GLY A 89 2.39 9.70 -12.76
N ASP A 90 2.06 9.73 -14.05
CA ASP A 90 2.20 8.58 -14.96
C ASP A 90 3.58 8.51 -15.63
N THR A 91 4.22 9.66 -15.83
CA THR A 91 5.54 9.89 -16.42
C THR A 91 6.52 10.44 -15.39
N GLY A 92 7.82 10.17 -15.55
CA GLY A 92 8.82 10.60 -14.57
C GLY A 92 8.66 9.94 -13.20
N ARG A 93 9.28 10.55 -12.18
CA ARG A 93 9.01 10.21 -10.77
C ARG A 93 7.56 10.59 -10.41
N PRO A 94 6.77 9.66 -9.86
CA PRO A 94 5.45 9.98 -9.33
C PRO A 94 5.50 11.15 -8.33
N ALA A 95 4.48 12.00 -8.32
CA ALA A 95 4.40 13.15 -7.41
C ALA A 95 4.04 12.72 -5.99
N ALA A 96 3.16 11.74 -5.87
CA ALA A 96 2.64 11.27 -4.60
C ALA A 96 2.15 9.83 -4.72
N ILE A 97 2.05 9.19 -3.57
CA ILE A 97 1.45 7.87 -3.40
C ILE A 97 0.30 7.97 -2.40
N VAL A 98 -0.76 7.22 -2.63
CA VAL A 98 -1.89 7.11 -1.71
C VAL A 98 -2.25 5.66 -1.50
N GLU A 99 -2.36 5.30 -0.23
CA GLU A 99 -2.99 4.10 0.22
C GLU A 99 -4.45 4.39 0.58
N THR A 100 -5.38 3.59 0.08
CA THR A 100 -6.80 3.66 0.42
C THR A 100 -7.27 2.30 0.92
N TYR A 101 -7.93 2.27 2.06
CA TYR A 101 -8.34 1.00 2.69
C TYR A 101 -9.63 1.11 3.48
N THR A 102 -10.33 -0.01 3.64
CA THR A 102 -11.52 -0.07 4.48
C THR A 102 -11.13 0.04 5.96
N ILE A 103 -11.65 1.06 6.66
CA ILE A 103 -11.57 1.15 8.12
C ILE A 103 -12.77 0.38 8.69
N ASN A 104 -12.76 -0.95 8.67
CA ASN A 104 -13.80 -1.66 9.40
C ASN A 104 -13.36 -2.97 10.02
N PHE A 105 -13.37 -2.99 11.35
CA PHE A 105 -13.31 -4.22 12.14
C PHE A 105 -14.63 -5.02 12.08
N ALA A 106 -15.73 -4.41 11.64
CA ALA A 106 -17.07 -5.00 11.61
C ALA A 106 -17.55 -5.47 10.21
N LYS A 107 -16.69 -5.47 9.18
CA LYS A 107 -17.03 -5.89 7.79
C LYS A 107 -18.19 -5.11 7.11
N ASP A 108 -18.68 -4.02 7.69
CA ASP A 108 -19.73 -3.18 7.08
C ASP A 108 -19.16 -2.19 6.04
N ILE A 109 -19.88 -2.00 4.94
CA ILE A 109 -19.50 -1.07 3.85
C ILE A 109 -19.69 0.41 4.27
N GLY A 110 -20.31 0.68 5.43
CA GLY A 110 -20.70 2.02 5.88
C GLY A 110 -19.56 2.91 6.40
N SER A 111 -18.40 2.35 6.72
CA SER A 111 -17.22 3.12 7.12
C SER A 111 -16.42 3.52 5.88
N TRP A 112 -16.38 4.81 5.60
CA TRP A 112 -15.58 5.43 4.55
C TRP A 112 -14.11 4.96 4.58
N PRO A 113 -13.43 4.83 3.42
CA PRO A 113 -12.07 4.36 3.42
C PRO A 113 -11.13 5.38 4.09
N GLY A 114 -10.20 4.86 4.88
CA GLY A 114 -9.05 5.62 5.34
C GLY A 114 -8.09 5.83 4.19
N ASN A 115 -7.47 7.01 4.14
CA ASN A 115 -6.48 7.30 3.11
C ASN A 115 -5.19 7.76 3.75
N VAL A 116 -4.08 7.15 3.37
CA VAL A 116 -2.75 7.59 3.79
C VAL A 116 -2.02 8.09 2.56
N VAL A 117 -1.52 9.32 2.62
CA VAL A 117 -0.80 9.95 1.52
C VAL A 117 0.64 10.21 1.89
N HIS A 118 1.53 10.08 0.91
CA HIS A 118 2.91 10.51 1.03
C HIS A 118 3.39 11.25 -0.22
N SER A 119 4.08 12.37 -0.04
CA SER A 119 4.73 13.10 -1.13
C SER A 119 5.99 12.37 -1.60
N LEU A 120 6.20 12.37 -2.90
CA LEU A 120 7.40 11.90 -3.59
C LEU A 120 8.06 13.03 -4.40
N ALA A 121 7.41 14.19 -4.47
CA ALA A 121 7.87 15.36 -5.19
C ALA A 121 8.90 16.15 -4.38
N PRO A 122 9.91 16.75 -5.06
CA PRO A 122 10.80 17.72 -4.43
C PRO A 122 10.13 19.10 -4.22
N GLU A 123 9.09 19.42 -4.97
CA GLU A 123 8.31 20.65 -4.81
C GLU A 123 7.08 20.48 -3.90
N PRO A 124 6.52 21.59 -3.37
CA PRO A 124 5.29 21.55 -2.61
C PRO A 124 4.10 21.03 -3.44
N LEU A 125 3.18 20.34 -2.78
CA LEU A 125 1.97 19.81 -3.40
C LEU A 125 0.72 20.41 -2.74
N ARG A 126 -0.41 20.32 -3.44
CA ARG A 126 -1.74 20.57 -2.88
C ARG A 126 -2.72 19.55 -3.44
N ALA A 127 -3.39 18.81 -2.58
CA ALA A 127 -4.47 17.90 -2.90
C ALA A 127 -5.77 18.37 -2.24
N GLU A 128 -6.80 18.56 -3.06
CA GLU A 128 -8.14 18.92 -2.60
C GLU A 128 -9.16 17.97 -3.19
N GLY A 129 -10.14 17.57 -2.37
CA GLY A 129 -11.17 16.63 -2.79
C GLY A 129 -12.34 16.58 -1.81
N THR A 130 -13.17 15.56 -1.96
CA THR A 130 -14.30 15.31 -1.06
C THR A 130 -13.81 14.72 0.28
N LEU A 131 -14.72 14.51 1.24
CA LEU A 131 -14.45 13.72 2.46
C LEU A 131 -13.24 14.14 3.32
N GLY A 132 -12.90 15.43 3.35
CA GLY A 132 -11.83 15.96 4.21
C GLY A 132 -10.44 15.99 3.58
N TRP A 133 -10.32 15.72 2.28
CA TRP A 133 -9.08 15.89 1.52
C TRP A 133 -8.65 17.37 1.47
N ASN A 134 -7.58 17.70 2.20
CA ASN A 134 -7.00 19.05 2.27
C ASN A 134 -5.47 19.02 2.48
N TRP A 135 -4.79 18.06 1.87
CA TRP A 135 -3.36 17.81 2.06
C TRP A 135 -2.51 18.81 1.27
N ALA A 136 -1.56 19.47 1.91
CA ALA A 136 -0.75 20.54 1.29
C ALA A 136 0.69 20.54 1.84
N PRO A 137 1.49 19.50 1.55
CA PRO A 137 2.86 19.43 2.05
C PRO A 137 3.72 20.54 1.45
N ALA A 138 4.38 21.30 2.32
CA ALA A 138 5.32 22.35 1.92
C ALA A 138 6.74 21.82 1.71
N GLU A 139 7.09 20.75 2.41
CA GLU A 139 8.42 20.13 2.37
C GLU A 139 8.45 18.91 1.43
N PRO A 140 9.61 18.57 0.86
CA PRO A 140 9.79 17.33 0.11
C PRO A 140 9.44 16.11 0.97
N GLY A 141 8.68 15.17 0.41
CA GLY A 141 8.47 13.86 1.07
C GLY A 141 9.55 12.83 0.74
N PHE A 142 10.38 13.11 -0.25
CA PHE A 142 11.46 12.24 -0.68
C PHE A 142 12.75 13.04 -0.84
N THR A 143 13.78 12.64 -0.09
CA THR A 143 15.12 13.23 -0.18
C THR A 143 16.10 12.13 -0.55
N PRO A 144 16.45 11.98 -1.84
CA PRO A 144 17.32 10.90 -2.29
C PRO A 144 18.74 11.05 -1.73
N LYS A 145 19.37 9.91 -1.47
CA LYS A 145 20.80 9.78 -1.13
C LYS A 145 21.49 8.90 -2.16
N ARG A 146 22.73 9.22 -2.50
CA ARG A 146 23.56 8.33 -3.32
C ARG A 146 23.70 6.96 -2.62
N LEU A 147 23.54 5.89 -3.38
CA LEU A 147 23.73 4.53 -2.90
C LEU A 147 25.20 4.15 -3.07
N GLU A 148 25.98 4.37 -2.02
CA GLU A 148 27.37 3.96 -1.97
C GLU A 148 27.51 2.43 -2.05
N ASP A 149 28.63 1.93 -2.56
CA ASP A 149 28.91 0.49 -2.71
C ASP A 149 27.92 -0.27 -3.64
N ALA A 150 27.27 0.45 -4.55
CA ALA A 150 26.53 -0.11 -5.67
C ALA A 150 27.40 -0.14 -6.94
N PRO A 151 27.26 -1.16 -7.81
CA PRO A 151 27.87 -1.11 -9.14
C PRO A 151 27.26 0.05 -9.94
N PRO A 152 27.97 0.62 -10.92
CA PRO A 152 27.40 1.61 -11.82
C PRO A 152 26.10 1.11 -12.48
N PRO A 153 25.12 1.98 -12.73
CA PRO A 153 23.96 1.62 -13.53
C PRO A 153 24.38 1.00 -14.87
N ALA A 154 23.76 -0.11 -15.23
CA ALA A 154 24.04 -0.78 -16.49
C ALA A 154 23.65 0.09 -17.69
N ALA A 155 24.33 -0.16 -18.82
CA ALA A 155 24.13 0.61 -20.04
C ALA A 155 22.70 0.49 -20.62
N THR A 156 22.01 -0.64 -20.42
CA THR A 156 20.68 -0.88 -21.00
C THR A 156 19.59 -0.91 -19.94
N LYS A 157 18.40 -0.40 -20.30
CA LYS A 157 17.20 -0.37 -19.46
C LYS A 157 16.87 -1.71 -18.79
N ASN A 158 16.88 -2.81 -19.56
CA ASN A 158 16.57 -4.14 -19.04
C ASN A 158 17.59 -4.64 -18.00
N LEU A 159 18.88 -4.29 -18.20
CA LEU A 159 19.92 -4.61 -17.24
C LEU A 159 19.82 -3.74 -15.98
N ARG A 160 19.53 -2.43 -16.12
CA ARG A 160 19.27 -1.54 -14.97
C ARG A 160 18.11 -2.03 -14.12
N ARG A 161 16.98 -2.41 -14.72
CA ARG A 161 15.83 -2.97 -13.98
C ARG A 161 16.17 -4.27 -13.25
N SER A 162 17.06 -5.08 -13.81
CA SER A 162 17.53 -6.31 -13.15
C SER A 162 18.49 -6.02 -12.00
N GLN A 163 19.41 -5.06 -12.18
CA GLN A 163 20.29 -4.55 -11.13
C GLN A 163 19.50 -3.89 -10.00
N MET A 164 18.50 -3.06 -10.31
CA MET A 164 17.64 -2.38 -9.34
C MET A 164 16.93 -3.39 -8.42
N ARG A 165 16.37 -4.48 -9.00
CA ARG A 165 15.80 -5.58 -8.20
C ARG A 165 16.85 -6.28 -7.33
N ALA A 166 18.09 -6.42 -7.80
CA ALA A 166 19.17 -6.99 -7.01
C ALA A 166 19.60 -6.07 -5.85
N LEU A 167 19.65 -4.75 -6.10
CA LEU A 167 19.92 -3.74 -5.07
C LEU A 167 18.79 -3.68 -4.05
N ALA A 168 17.53 -3.70 -4.47
CA ALA A 168 16.38 -3.71 -3.56
C ALA A 168 16.44 -4.87 -2.56
N ARG A 169 16.88 -6.06 -2.99
CA ARG A 169 17.03 -7.24 -2.11
C ARG A 169 18.13 -7.13 -1.06
N ARG A 170 19.06 -6.18 -1.20
CA ARG A 170 20.07 -5.85 -0.18
C ARG A 170 19.52 -4.95 0.93
N PHE A 171 18.33 -4.38 0.72
CA PHE A 171 17.62 -3.66 1.76
C PHE A 171 16.83 -4.61 2.65
N THR A 172 16.84 -4.32 3.94
CA THR A 172 15.92 -4.88 4.93
C THR A 172 15.15 -3.75 5.59
N ALA A 173 13.93 -4.02 6.05
CA ALA A 173 13.14 -3.03 6.78
C ALA A 173 12.40 -3.69 7.93
N ASN A 174 12.15 -2.92 8.98
CA ASN A 174 11.40 -3.34 10.15
C ASN A 174 10.56 -2.16 10.65
N GLN A 175 9.53 -2.49 11.43
CA GLN A 175 8.77 -1.52 12.19
C GLN A 175 8.71 -1.91 13.67
N THR A 176 8.56 -0.91 14.53
CA THR A 176 8.33 -1.08 15.96
C THR A 176 7.07 -0.31 16.35
N TRP A 177 6.07 -1.01 16.89
CA TRP A 177 4.81 -0.44 17.35
C TRP A 177 4.57 -0.84 18.80
N MET A 178 4.41 0.14 19.69
CA MET A 178 4.19 -0.10 21.13
C MET A 178 5.24 -1.03 21.78
N GLY A 179 6.48 -1.01 21.28
CA GLY A 179 7.59 -1.86 21.76
C GLY A 179 7.71 -3.20 21.04
N ASP A 180 6.72 -3.61 20.26
CA ASP A 180 6.75 -4.83 19.47
C ASP A 180 7.40 -4.58 18.11
N ARG A 181 8.50 -5.29 17.86
CA ARG A 181 9.27 -5.19 16.61
C ARG A 181 8.84 -6.29 15.63
N SER A 182 8.53 -5.89 14.40
CA SER A 182 8.20 -6.77 13.29
C SER A 182 9.11 -6.49 12.10
N GLU A 183 9.70 -7.54 11.53
CA GLU A 183 10.43 -7.44 10.27
C GLU A 183 9.42 -7.31 9.11
N LEU A 184 9.73 -6.43 8.15
CA LEU A 184 8.91 -6.18 6.97
C LEU A 184 9.47 -6.96 5.79
N ARG A 185 8.60 -7.67 5.08
CA ARG A 185 9.00 -8.50 3.94
C ARG A 185 9.02 -7.66 2.67
N LEU A 186 10.11 -7.69 1.91
CA LEU A 186 10.14 -7.11 0.56
C LEU A 186 9.25 -7.91 -0.40
N LEU A 187 8.42 -7.23 -1.19
CA LEU A 187 7.72 -7.87 -2.31
C LEU A 187 8.71 -8.27 -3.43
N PRO A 188 8.53 -9.42 -4.08
CA PRO A 188 9.49 -9.93 -5.07
C PRO A 188 9.58 -9.07 -6.34
N THR A 189 8.55 -8.27 -6.61
CA THR A 189 8.45 -7.36 -7.75
C THR A 189 8.31 -5.93 -7.27
N SER A 190 8.85 -4.99 -8.04
CA SER A 190 8.51 -3.58 -7.89
C SER A 190 7.00 -3.39 -8.06
N ILE A 191 6.41 -2.51 -7.27
CA ILE A 191 5.00 -2.12 -7.43
C ILE A 191 4.83 -1.16 -8.62
N ARG A 192 5.88 -0.41 -8.97
CA ARG A 192 5.92 0.45 -10.15
C ARG A 192 7.35 0.63 -10.63
N MET A 193 7.52 0.66 -11.95
CA MET A 193 8.73 1.16 -12.61
C MET A 193 8.37 2.43 -13.37
N TYR A 194 9.31 3.36 -13.44
CA TYR A 194 9.16 4.62 -14.19
C TYR A 194 10.50 5.00 -14.82
N GLU A 195 10.47 5.96 -15.73
CA GLU A 195 11.64 6.47 -16.45
C GLU A 195 11.54 7.99 -16.55
N SER A 196 12.56 8.65 -17.10
CA SER A 196 12.52 10.09 -17.38
C SER A 196 11.20 10.47 -18.04
N ALA A 197 10.66 11.64 -17.71
CA ALA A 197 9.64 12.22 -18.56
C ALA A 197 10.27 12.57 -19.92
N ASP A 198 9.53 12.33 -21.01
CA ASP A 198 9.95 12.71 -22.37
C ASP A 198 9.87 14.23 -22.61
N ASP A 199 9.42 15.01 -21.62
CA ASP A 199 9.37 16.47 -21.68
C ASP A 199 10.75 17.04 -21.31
N ASP A 200 11.40 17.66 -22.30
CA ASP A 200 12.68 18.40 -22.23
C ASP A 200 12.74 19.48 -21.11
N SER A 201 11.65 19.72 -20.38
CA SER A 201 11.55 20.77 -19.34
C SER A 201 12.23 20.42 -18.01
N THR A 202 12.62 19.17 -17.77
CA THR A 202 13.39 18.77 -16.58
C THR A 202 14.46 17.73 -16.94
N ASP A 203 15.66 18.19 -17.32
CA ASP A 203 16.87 17.35 -17.27
C ASP A 203 17.22 17.10 -15.78
N ASP A 204 16.46 16.21 -15.15
CA ASP A 204 16.65 15.80 -13.76
C ASP A 204 17.67 14.65 -13.62
N GLY A 205 18.25 14.23 -14.75
CA GLY A 205 19.19 13.12 -14.86
C GLY A 205 18.57 11.75 -14.60
N LEU A 206 17.26 11.59 -14.47
CA LEU A 206 16.66 10.28 -14.20
C LEU A 206 16.78 9.35 -15.41
N LEU A 207 17.36 8.16 -15.22
CA LEU A 207 17.42 7.13 -16.27
C LEU A 207 16.28 6.11 -16.12
N ASP A 208 16.14 5.54 -14.93
CA ASP A 208 15.09 4.58 -14.58
C ASP A 208 14.86 4.65 -13.07
N GLY A 209 13.60 4.52 -12.64
CA GLY A 209 13.23 4.45 -11.24
C GLY A 209 12.28 3.28 -10.95
N GLY A 210 12.26 2.86 -9.69
CA GLY A 210 11.40 1.79 -9.23
C GLY A 210 10.96 1.98 -7.78
N LEU A 211 9.69 1.66 -7.54
CA LEU A 211 9.09 1.60 -6.22
C LEU A 211 9.03 0.15 -5.74
N PHE A 212 9.50 -0.11 -4.53
CA PHE A 212 9.57 -1.44 -3.92
C PHE A 212 8.91 -1.41 -2.54
N ALA A 213 7.93 -2.27 -2.31
CA ALA A 213 7.19 -2.28 -1.06
C ALA A 213 7.77 -3.30 -0.07
N PHE A 214 8.03 -2.84 1.15
CA PHE A 214 8.21 -3.65 2.34
C PHE A 214 6.87 -3.73 3.07
N VAL A 215 6.39 -4.96 3.30
CA VAL A 215 5.02 -5.23 3.73
C VAL A 215 4.93 -5.94 5.09
N HIS A 216 3.81 -5.73 5.77
CA HIS A 216 3.42 -6.40 7.01
C HIS A 216 2.16 -7.28 6.81
N GLY A 217 1.98 -8.32 7.64
CA GLY A 217 0.71 -9.06 7.85
C GLY A 217 0.11 -9.82 6.65
N GLY A 218 0.67 -9.61 5.46
CA GLY A 218 0.12 -9.98 4.16
C GLY A 218 0.89 -9.22 3.10
N THR A 219 0.23 -8.30 2.40
CA THR A 219 0.85 -7.41 1.41
C THR A 219 0.67 -5.93 1.73
N ASN A 220 0.24 -5.59 2.95
CA ASN A 220 0.08 -4.22 3.44
C ASN A 220 1.41 -3.45 3.45
N PRO A 221 1.61 -2.44 2.59
CA PRO A 221 2.87 -1.74 2.47
C PRO A 221 3.10 -0.75 3.63
N GLU A 222 4.24 -0.87 4.29
CA GLU A 222 4.61 -0.01 5.42
C GLU A 222 5.73 0.96 5.06
N VAL A 223 6.69 0.48 4.27
CA VAL A 223 7.82 1.27 3.76
C VAL A 223 7.90 1.09 2.25
N ILE A 224 7.98 2.20 1.52
CA ILE A 224 8.31 2.17 0.09
C ILE A 224 9.75 2.60 -0.08
N LEU A 225 10.58 1.69 -0.60
CA LEU A 225 11.90 1.98 -1.10
C LEU A 225 11.79 2.50 -2.53
N ILE A 226 12.37 3.66 -2.76
CA ILE A 226 12.54 4.27 -4.08
C ILE A 226 13.99 4.08 -4.47
N LEU A 227 14.24 3.47 -5.62
CA LEU A 227 15.57 3.30 -6.20
C LEU A 227 15.60 3.91 -7.59
N GLU A 228 16.59 4.74 -7.87
CA GLU A 228 16.71 5.46 -9.13
C GLU A 228 18.13 5.34 -9.66
N ALA A 229 18.25 5.02 -10.95
CA ALA A 229 19.46 5.19 -11.72
C ALA A 229 19.47 6.62 -12.27
N MET A 230 20.58 7.33 -12.03
CA MET A 230 20.75 8.72 -12.39
C MET A 230 21.95 8.88 -13.31
N HIS A 231 21.82 9.76 -14.29
CA HIS A 231 22.93 10.34 -15.01
C HIS A 231 23.69 11.27 -14.07
N GLY A 232 24.99 11.07 -13.94
CA GLY A 232 25.87 11.97 -13.20
C GLY A 232 26.77 12.76 -14.13
N THR A 233 27.33 13.85 -13.62
CA THR A 233 28.26 14.70 -14.37
C THR A 233 29.55 13.98 -14.78
N THR A 234 29.94 12.96 -14.00
CA THR A 234 31.17 12.17 -14.23
C THR A 234 30.86 10.72 -14.55
N GLU A 235 29.93 10.13 -13.82
CA GLU A 235 29.48 8.74 -13.98
C GLU A 235 28.02 8.61 -13.58
N ASP A 236 27.31 7.69 -14.22
CA ASP A 236 25.99 7.29 -13.78
C ASP A 236 26.06 6.64 -12.40
N TYR A 237 25.06 6.88 -11.56
CA TYR A 237 25.03 6.40 -10.19
C TYR A 237 23.63 5.92 -9.78
N TRP A 238 23.57 5.14 -8.70
CA TRP A 238 22.31 4.80 -8.05
C TRP A 238 22.05 5.76 -6.90
N GLN A 239 20.80 6.17 -6.74
CA GLN A 239 20.30 6.82 -5.54
C GLN A 239 19.10 6.08 -4.98
N TYR A 240 18.83 6.31 -3.70
CA TYR A 240 17.73 5.70 -2.99
C TYR A 240 17.10 6.66 -1.99
N GLY A 241 15.92 6.29 -1.53
CA GLY A 241 15.36 6.77 -0.27
C GLY A 241 14.12 5.97 0.08
N CYS A 242 13.62 6.17 1.29
CA CYS A 242 12.46 5.46 1.79
C CYS A 242 11.41 6.45 2.25
N ILE A 243 10.14 6.07 2.08
CA ILE A 243 9.00 6.77 2.66
C ILE A 243 8.17 5.79 3.50
N ARG A 244 7.40 6.35 4.45
CA ARG A 244 6.51 5.60 5.33
C ARG A 244 5.09 5.56 4.76
N LEU A 245 4.34 4.51 5.08
CA LEU A 245 2.89 4.41 4.90
C LEU A 245 2.17 4.06 6.22
N GLY A 246 2.89 3.66 7.27
CA GLY A 246 2.33 3.42 8.61
C GLY A 246 2.76 4.44 9.66
N HIS A 247 2.16 4.34 10.86
CA HIS A 247 2.42 5.20 12.03
C HIS A 247 3.55 4.72 12.93
N ALA A 248 3.97 3.47 12.79
CA ALA A 248 5.04 2.89 13.60
C ALA A 248 6.38 3.61 13.41
N GLN A 249 7.28 3.43 14.38
CA GLN A 249 8.69 3.68 14.16
C GLN A 249 9.16 2.70 13.09
N MET A 250 9.94 3.15 12.11
CA MET A 250 10.40 2.31 11.01
C MET A 250 11.88 2.53 10.74
N GLN A 251 12.55 1.48 10.32
CA GLN A 251 13.95 1.51 9.94
C GLN A 251 14.17 0.66 8.70
N ALA A 252 14.99 1.17 7.78
CA ALA A 252 15.53 0.43 6.66
C ALA A 252 17.08 0.40 6.73
N LYS A 253 17.65 -0.74 6.39
CA LYS A 253 19.10 -0.96 6.33
C LYS A 253 19.50 -1.41 4.93
N PHE A 254 20.72 -1.08 4.52
CA PHE A 254 21.36 -1.59 3.31
C PHE A 254 22.66 -2.29 3.70
N ASP A 255 22.74 -3.60 3.47
CA ASP A 255 23.84 -4.45 3.94
C ASP A 255 24.18 -4.18 5.43
N ASP A 256 23.16 -4.31 6.29
CA ASP A 256 23.22 -4.12 7.75
C ASP A 256 23.54 -2.70 8.27
N ARG A 257 23.86 -1.75 7.39
CA ARG A 257 24.05 -0.34 7.73
C ARG A 257 22.72 0.40 7.69
N GLU A 258 22.47 1.29 8.66
CA GLU A 258 21.28 2.13 8.66
C GLU A 258 21.26 3.03 7.41
N ALA A 259 20.18 2.94 6.65
CA ALA A 259 19.97 3.71 5.42
C ALA A 259 18.92 4.81 5.64
N TRP A 260 17.90 4.49 6.43
CA TRP A 260 16.78 5.38 6.74
C TRP A 260 16.10 4.94 8.03
N SER A 261 15.59 5.90 8.79
CA SER A 261 14.73 5.67 9.94
C SER A 261 13.77 6.84 10.15
N VAL A 262 12.61 6.55 10.72
CA VAL A 262 11.63 7.54 11.18
C VAL A 262 11.06 7.11 12.52
N GLU A 263 10.81 8.09 13.38
CA GLU A 263 10.11 7.86 14.65
C GLU A 263 8.62 7.57 14.44
N THR A 264 7.96 7.11 15.50
CA THR A 264 6.49 7.00 15.54
C THR A 264 5.86 8.34 15.15
N TYR A 265 4.81 8.29 14.32
CA TYR A 265 4.14 9.49 13.84
C TYR A 265 2.88 9.79 14.62
N ASP A 266 2.95 10.86 15.41
CA ASP A 266 1.86 11.32 16.27
C ASP A 266 1.20 12.61 15.75
N SER A 267 1.70 13.18 14.64
CA SER A 267 1.16 14.40 14.05
C SER A 267 0.05 14.08 13.05
N LEU A 268 -1.01 14.87 12.97
CA LEU A 268 -2.02 14.77 11.91
C LEU A 268 -2.11 16.10 11.16
N SER A 269 -0.94 16.61 10.74
CA SER A 269 -0.90 17.86 9.99
C SER A 269 -1.09 17.60 8.50
N PRO A 270 -2.07 18.23 7.84
CA PRO A 270 -2.20 18.16 6.38
C PRO A 270 -1.01 18.81 5.65
N ASN A 271 -0.15 19.57 6.34
CA ASN A 271 1.05 20.17 5.76
C ASN A 271 2.29 19.25 5.84
N SER A 272 2.15 18.07 6.42
CA SER A 272 3.23 17.08 6.48
C SER A 272 3.33 16.31 5.16
N PRO A 273 4.55 15.95 4.72
CA PRO A 273 4.71 15.08 3.56
C PRO A 273 4.06 13.70 3.70
N TYR A 274 3.80 13.25 4.93
CA TYR A 274 3.01 12.07 5.27
C TYR A 274 1.74 12.49 6.01
N TYR A 275 0.56 12.07 5.56
CA TYR A 275 -0.68 12.44 6.22
C TYR A 275 -1.73 11.33 6.17
N TRP A 276 -2.43 11.13 7.28
CA TRP A 276 -3.57 10.23 7.37
C TRP A 276 -4.86 11.03 7.30
N ILE A 277 -5.60 10.82 6.23
CA ILE A 277 -6.88 11.45 5.94
C ILE A 277 -7.96 10.51 6.45
N LEU A 278 -8.49 10.85 7.61
CA LEU A 278 -9.64 10.19 8.19
C LEU A 278 -10.93 10.73 7.56
N PRO A 279 -11.89 9.86 7.26
CA PRO A 279 -13.21 10.31 6.86
C PRO A 279 -13.87 11.09 8.00
N ARG A 280 -14.53 12.19 7.65
CA ARG A 280 -15.34 13.00 8.57
C ARG A 280 -16.77 12.49 8.65
#